data_AF-A0A1C6B4H1-F1
#
_entry.id   AF-A0A1C6B4H1-F1
#
_cell.length_a   1.000
_cell.length_b   1.000
_cell.length_c   1.000
_cell.angle_alpha   90.00
_cell.angle_beta   90.00
_cell.angle_gamma   90.00
#
_symmetry.space_group_name_H-M   'P 1'
#
loop_
_entity.id
_entity.type
_entity.pdbx_description
1 polymer ?
#
loop_
_entity_poly.entity_id
_entity_poly.type
_entity_poly.pdbx_seq_one_letter_code
_entity_poly.pdbx_strand_id
1 'polypeptide(L)'
;MEGYDGNIKNRNINIITDLKGNKIVLINDIIFKGKKAINWNDVKVYLESYVREFYEIADTKDIVYIGKDLPDEYTGSRYTYSLKGANAKAKANASQGIPEMLEIAVGKQFRENSGEKHLRNAANGWYRYDSRFALPVYDESGEVERYNIFHASMLIRHANDGKMYLYDVLDIKKETSNPFKS
;
A
#
# COMPACT_ATOMS: atom_id res chain seq x y z
N MET A 1 16.68 -15.59 24.67
CA MET A 1 16.18 -14.62 23.68
C MET A 1 15.08 -15.32 22.93
N GLU A 2 13.84 -15.12 23.36
CA GLU A 2 12.67 -15.70 22.71
C GLU A 2 12.44 -14.98 21.38
N GLY A 3 12.32 -15.76 20.31
CA GLY A 3 12.05 -15.27 18.97
C GLY A 3 10.70 -14.56 18.93
N TYR A 4 10.69 -13.36 18.36
CA TYR A 4 9.48 -12.68 17.95
C TYR A 4 8.87 -13.47 16.80
N ASP A 5 8.01 -14.44 17.11
CA ASP A 5 7.15 -15.08 16.12
C ASP A 5 6.02 -14.08 15.80
N GLY A 6 6.35 -13.14 14.92
CA GLY A 6 5.41 -12.16 14.41
C GLY A 6 4.31 -12.91 13.71
N ASN A 7 3.14 -12.98 14.36
CA ASN A 7 1.87 -13.52 13.89
C ASN A 7 1.77 -13.53 12.35
N ILE A 8 2.25 -14.60 11.69
CA ILE A 8 2.20 -14.68 10.23
C ILE A 8 0.73 -14.90 9.89
N LYS A 9 0.01 -13.80 9.66
CA LYS A 9 -1.23 -13.85 8.91
C LYS A 9 -0.90 -14.59 7.63
N ASN A 10 -1.50 -15.76 7.45
CA ASN A 10 -1.37 -16.54 6.22
C ASN A 10 -2.06 -15.75 5.09
N ARG A 11 -1.34 -14.76 4.55
CA ARG A 11 -1.80 -13.86 3.50
C ARG A 11 -1.52 -14.56 2.17
N ASN A 12 -2.57 -14.84 1.41
CA ASN A 12 -2.44 -15.43 0.08
C ASN A 12 -2.00 -14.34 -0.91
N ILE A 13 -0.72 -14.00 -0.87
CA ILE A 13 -0.09 -12.92 -1.63
C ILE A 13 1.11 -13.46 -2.38
N ASN A 14 1.20 -13.14 -3.67
CA ASN A 14 2.33 -13.49 -4.51
C ASN A 14 2.92 -12.22 -5.14
N ILE A 15 4.23 -12.24 -5.43
CA ILE A 15 4.84 -11.22 -6.30
C ILE A 15 5.03 -11.87 -7.67
N ILE A 16 4.37 -11.33 -8.69
CA ILE A 16 4.54 -11.75 -10.08
C ILE A 16 5.34 -10.68 -10.86
N THR A 17 5.86 -11.05 -12.02
CA THR A 17 6.59 -10.14 -12.90
C THR A 17 5.90 -10.11 -14.25
N ASP A 18 5.61 -8.91 -14.77
CA ASP A 18 5.01 -8.73 -16.08
C ASP A 18 6.04 -8.90 -17.22
N LEU A 19 5.57 -8.93 -18.47
CA LEU A 19 6.43 -9.10 -19.65
C LEU A 19 7.49 -8.00 -19.83
N LYS A 20 7.35 -6.87 -19.15
CA LYS A 20 8.30 -5.75 -19.17
C LYS A 20 9.25 -5.79 -17.98
N GLY A 21 9.19 -6.82 -17.14
CA GLY A 21 10.03 -6.95 -15.94
C GLY A 21 9.50 -6.20 -14.73
N ASN A 22 8.31 -5.60 -14.78
CA ASN A 22 7.77 -4.90 -13.62
C ASN A 22 7.14 -5.90 -12.63
N LYS A 23 7.46 -5.74 -11.36
CA LYS A 23 6.85 -6.53 -10.28
C LYS A 23 5.45 -6.03 -9.95
N ILE A 24 4.56 -6.96 -9.60
CA ILE A 24 3.17 -6.69 -9.20
C ILE A 24 2.83 -7.58 -8.00
N VAL A 25 2.30 -6.99 -6.93
CA VAL A 25 1.78 -7.73 -5.77
C VAL A 25 0.38 -8.25 -6.06
N LEU A 26 0.23 -9.56 -6.21
CA LEU A 26 -1.04 -10.24 -6.42
C LEU A 26 -1.69 -10.58 -5.08
N ILE A 27 -2.82 -9.95 -4.75
CA ILE A 27 -3.57 -10.23 -3.53
C ILE A 27 -4.72 -11.16 -3.90
N ASN A 28 -4.56 -12.47 -3.66
CA ASN A 28 -5.51 -13.49 -4.15
C ASN A 28 -6.82 -13.52 -3.37
N ASP A 29 -6.75 -13.24 -2.07
CA ASP A 29 -7.92 -13.27 -1.17
C ASP A 29 -8.16 -11.89 -0.58
N ILE A 30 -9.16 -11.18 -1.12
CA ILE A 30 -9.54 -9.87 -0.60
C ILE A 30 -10.47 -10.02 0.61
N ILE A 31 -10.11 -9.47 1.76
CA ILE A 31 -10.96 -9.53 2.97
C ILE A 31 -11.97 -8.39 3.04
N PHE A 32 -11.68 -7.23 2.44
CA PHE A 32 -12.59 -6.08 2.43
C PHE A 32 -13.53 -6.16 1.21
N LYS A 33 -14.51 -7.08 1.28
CA LYS A 33 -15.40 -7.45 0.16
C LYS A 33 -16.64 -6.54 0.00
N GLY A 34 -16.93 -5.65 0.94
CA GLY A 34 -18.17 -4.87 1.01
C GLY A 34 -18.54 -4.17 -0.31
N LYS A 35 -19.76 -4.43 -0.82
CA LYS A 35 -20.27 -3.86 -2.08
C LYS A 35 -20.73 -2.40 -1.97
N LYS A 36 -21.09 -1.92 -0.77
CA LYS A 36 -21.67 -0.57 -0.55
C LYS A 36 -20.66 0.44 -0.01
N ALA A 37 -20.06 0.15 1.15
CA ALA A 37 -19.10 1.02 1.81
C ALA A 37 -18.04 0.19 2.54
N ILE A 38 -16.81 0.71 2.58
CA ILE A 38 -15.70 0.12 3.33
C ILE A 38 -15.85 0.55 4.80
N ASN A 39 -15.79 -0.43 5.70
CA ASN A 39 -15.57 -0.15 7.12
C ASN A 39 -14.09 0.15 7.34
N TRP A 40 -13.74 1.44 7.38
CA TRP A 40 -12.36 1.87 7.54
C TRP A 40 -11.78 1.51 8.92
N ASN A 41 -12.61 1.27 9.93
CA ASN A 41 -12.13 0.78 11.22
C ASN A 41 -11.54 -0.62 11.11
N ASP A 42 -12.15 -1.50 10.30
CA ASP A 42 -11.62 -2.85 10.09
C ASP A 42 -10.28 -2.80 9.34
N VAL A 43 -10.13 -1.86 8.39
CA VAL A 43 -8.86 -1.60 7.69
C VAL A 43 -7.81 -1.09 8.68
N LYS A 44 -8.18 -0.18 9.59
CA LYS A 44 -7.28 0.36 10.62
C LYS A 44 -6.77 -0.75 11.53
N VAL A 45 -7.67 -1.56 12.10
CA VAL A 45 -7.33 -2.72 12.95
C VAL A 45 -6.45 -3.73 12.20
N TYR A 46 -6.70 -3.92 10.89
CA TYR A 46 -5.84 -4.77 10.09
C TYR A 46 -4.41 -4.21 9.99
N LEU A 47 -4.25 -2.92 9.72
CA LEU A 47 -2.95 -2.25 9.62
C LEU A 47 -2.18 -2.22 10.94
N GLU A 48 -2.88 -2.16 12.09
CA GLU A 48 -2.25 -2.22 13.41
C GLU A 48 -1.40 -3.49 13.60
N SER A 49 -1.73 -4.59 12.91
CA SER A 49 -0.94 -5.82 12.97
C SER A 49 0.47 -5.68 12.39
N TYR A 50 0.70 -4.71 11.50
CA TYR A 50 2.01 -4.46 10.90
C TYR A 50 2.87 -3.47 11.70
N VAL A 51 2.31 -2.84 12.73
CA VAL A 51 3.03 -1.81 13.50
C VAL A 51 4.24 -2.43 14.18
N ARG A 52 5.41 -1.78 14.03
CA ARG A 52 6.76 -2.21 14.45
C ARG A 52 7.48 -3.14 13.47
N GLU A 53 6.85 -3.55 12.38
CA GLU A 53 7.53 -4.23 11.28
C GLU A 53 8.35 -3.23 10.45
N PHE A 54 9.27 -3.76 9.64
CA PHE A 54 10.05 -2.99 8.68
C PHE A 54 10.39 -3.85 7.46
N TYR A 55 10.57 -3.18 6.33
CA TYR A 55 10.80 -3.81 5.02
C TYR A 55 11.90 -3.06 4.27
N GLU A 56 12.76 -3.79 3.57
CA GLU A 56 13.76 -3.22 2.68
C GLU A 56 13.16 -3.03 1.28
N ILE A 57 13.25 -1.82 0.74
CA ILE A 57 12.95 -1.57 -0.68
C ILE A 57 14.10 -2.13 -1.53
N ALA A 58 13.82 -3.12 -2.37
CA ALA A 58 14.87 -3.82 -3.12
C ALA A 58 15.66 -2.90 -4.06
N ASP A 59 15.00 -1.89 -4.65
CA ASP A 59 15.53 -0.93 -5.61
C ASP A 59 16.61 -0.01 -5.01
N THR A 60 16.38 0.50 -3.80
CA THR A 60 17.21 1.54 -3.18
C THR A 60 17.95 1.09 -1.92
N LYS A 61 17.59 -0.06 -1.36
CA LYS A 61 18.07 -0.57 -0.07
C LYS A 61 17.62 0.28 1.13
N ASP A 62 16.65 1.17 0.93
CA ASP A 62 16.04 1.92 2.04
C ASP A 62 15.24 0.97 2.94
N ILE A 63 15.47 1.06 4.25
CA ILE A 63 14.67 0.36 5.27
C ILE A 63 13.51 1.25 5.67
N VAL A 64 12.28 0.78 5.43
CA VAL A 64 11.04 1.49 5.75
C VAL A 64 10.31 0.78 6.89
N TYR A 65 10.07 1.52 7.96
CA TYR A 65 9.33 1.05 9.13
C TYR A 65 7.83 1.32 9.01
N ILE A 66 7.03 0.44 9.60
CA ILE A 66 5.60 0.66 9.79
C ILE A 66 5.38 1.22 11.20
N GLY A 67 5.16 2.54 11.26
CA GLY A 67 4.94 3.27 12.49
C GLY A 67 3.48 3.20 12.96
N LYS A 68 3.26 3.51 14.25
CA LYS A 68 1.93 3.59 14.86
C LYS A 68 0.99 4.62 14.22
N ASP A 69 1.55 5.56 13.47
CA ASP A 69 0.80 6.62 12.80
C ASP A 69 0.12 6.08 11.51
N LEU A 70 0.66 5.04 10.87
CA LEU A 70 0.17 4.53 9.58
C LEU A 70 -1.32 4.15 9.60
N PRO A 71 -1.85 3.40 10.58
CA PRO A 71 -3.26 3.01 10.57
C PRO A 71 -4.20 4.23 10.55
N ASP A 72 -3.86 5.28 11.30
CA ASP A 72 -4.64 6.52 11.33
C ASP A 72 -4.52 7.32 10.04
N GLU A 73 -3.30 7.51 9.54
CA GLU A 73 -3.07 8.27 8.30
C GLU A 73 -3.69 7.56 7.09
N TYR A 74 -3.52 6.25 6.98
CA TYR A 74 -4.06 5.45 5.88
C TYR A 74 -5.59 5.51 5.81
N THR A 75 -6.27 5.48 6.96
CA THR A 75 -7.73 5.38 7.03
C THR A 75 -8.43 6.72 7.20
N GLY A 76 -7.72 7.74 7.71
CA GLY A 76 -8.25 9.06 8.04
C GLY A 76 -7.75 10.20 7.17
N SER A 77 -6.94 9.96 6.12
CA SER A 77 -6.47 11.05 5.26
C SER A 77 -7.59 11.65 4.39
N ARG A 78 -7.43 12.93 4.00
CA ARG A 78 -8.33 13.60 3.03
C ARG A 78 -8.47 12.80 1.73
N TYR A 79 -7.37 12.19 1.29
CA TYR A 79 -7.36 11.31 0.14
C TYR A 79 -8.30 10.12 0.36
N THR A 80 -8.18 9.41 1.48
CA THR A 80 -9.05 8.28 1.82
C THR A 80 -10.53 8.66 1.86
N TYR A 81 -10.89 9.80 2.47
CA TYR A 81 -12.29 10.26 2.51
C TYR A 81 -12.88 10.59 1.14
N SER A 82 -12.04 11.01 0.18
CA SER A 82 -12.46 11.31 -1.18
C SER A 82 -12.79 10.06 -2.00
N LEU A 83 -12.26 8.88 -1.64
CA LEU A 83 -12.46 7.65 -2.38
C LEU A 83 -13.88 7.11 -2.23
N LYS A 84 -14.43 6.58 -3.33
CA LYS A 84 -15.74 5.93 -3.40
C LYS A 84 -15.67 4.65 -4.23
N GLY A 85 -16.65 3.76 -4.02
CA GLY A 85 -16.85 2.56 -4.83
C GLY A 85 -15.57 1.72 -5.00
N ALA A 86 -15.25 1.40 -6.25
CA ALA A 86 -14.10 0.56 -6.60
C ALA A 86 -12.76 1.11 -6.11
N ASN A 87 -12.57 2.43 -6.07
CA ASN A 87 -11.31 3.03 -5.61
C ASN A 87 -11.13 2.89 -4.10
N ALA A 88 -12.21 3.08 -3.32
CA ALA A 88 -12.19 2.84 -1.89
C ALA A 88 -11.90 1.37 -1.58
N LYS A 89 -12.51 0.45 -2.35
CA LYS A 89 -12.24 -1.00 -2.23
C LYS A 89 -10.80 -1.35 -2.61
N ALA A 90 -10.24 -0.71 -3.65
CA ALA A 90 -8.85 -0.90 -4.04
C ALA A 90 -7.91 -0.46 -2.91
N LYS A 91 -8.09 0.75 -2.37
CA LYS A 91 -7.30 1.21 -1.22
C LYS A 91 -7.47 0.31 0.00
N ALA A 92 -8.69 -0.08 0.36
CA ALA A 92 -8.92 -0.94 1.51
C ALA A 92 -8.12 -2.25 1.40
N ASN A 93 -8.16 -2.90 0.23
CA ASN A 93 -7.51 -4.19 0.01
C ASN A 93 -6.01 -4.08 -0.28
N ALA A 94 -5.51 -2.94 -0.76
CA ALA A 94 -4.07 -2.68 -0.87
C ALA A 94 -3.36 -2.79 0.48
N SER A 95 -4.08 -2.53 1.60
CA SER A 95 -3.53 -2.69 2.95
C SER A 95 -2.96 -4.09 3.19
N GLN A 96 -3.55 -5.12 2.57
CA GLN A 96 -3.11 -6.51 2.72
C GLN A 96 -1.73 -6.77 2.12
N GLY A 97 -1.34 -6.03 1.08
CA GLY A 97 -0.10 -6.21 0.34
C GLY A 97 0.97 -5.17 0.65
N ILE A 98 0.80 -4.33 1.68
CA ILE A 98 1.77 -3.26 2.01
C ILE A 98 3.20 -3.79 2.17
N PRO A 99 3.45 -4.88 2.91
CA PRO A 99 4.78 -5.50 3.03
C PRO A 99 5.45 -5.71 1.67
N GLU A 100 4.80 -6.47 0.79
CA GLU A 100 5.32 -6.82 -0.53
C GLU A 100 5.38 -5.58 -1.43
N MET A 101 4.43 -4.64 -1.29
CA MET A 101 4.42 -3.39 -2.05
C MET A 101 5.61 -2.51 -1.71
N LEU A 102 6.09 -2.50 -0.46
CA LEU A 102 7.32 -1.84 -0.05
C LEU A 102 8.55 -2.53 -0.66
N GLU A 103 8.62 -3.86 -0.57
CA GLU A 103 9.74 -4.65 -1.10
C GLU A 103 9.96 -4.42 -2.60
N ILE A 104 8.87 -4.30 -3.37
CA ILE A 104 8.92 -4.07 -4.82
C ILE A 104 8.88 -2.60 -5.23
N ALA A 105 8.85 -1.67 -4.27
CA ALA A 105 8.72 -0.26 -4.59
C ALA A 105 9.94 0.26 -5.37
N VAL A 106 9.72 1.21 -6.28
CA VAL A 106 10.77 1.76 -7.17
C VAL A 106 10.63 3.27 -7.32
N GLY A 107 11.65 3.90 -7.89
CA GLY A 107 11.53 5.28 -8.40
C GLY A 107 11.44 6.32 -7.28
N LYS A 108 12.36 6.26 -6.31
CA LYS A 108 12.49 7.21 -5.21
C LYS A 108 12.47 8.65 -5.72
N GLN A 109 11.47 9.43 -5.29
CA GLN A 109 11.35 10.85 -5.58
C GLN A 109 11.33 11.65 -4.28
N PHE A 110 12.28 12.56 -4.12
CA PHE A 110 12.31 13.48 -2.98
C PHE A 110 11.35 14.65 -3.16
N ARG A 111 10.71 15.08 -2.07
CA ARG A 111 9.98 16.35 -1.98
C ARG A 111 10.34 17.06 -0.68
N GLU A 112 10.70 18.33 -0.81
CA GLU A 112 10.92 19.21 0.34
C GLU A 112 9.63 19.39 1.14
N ASN A 113 9.80 19.61 2.44
CA ASN A 113 8.69 19.82 3.36
C ASN A 113 8.14 21.24 3.19
N SER A 114 7.15 21.43 2.32
CA SER A 114 6.58 22.75 2.01
C SER A 114 5.43 23.19 2.94
N GLY A 115 5.17 22.46 4.04
CA GLY A 115 4.03 22.71 4.92
C GLY A 115 4.43 23.15 6.33
N GLU A 116 3.87 24.28 6.80
CA GLU A 116 4.08 24.82 8.17
C GLU A 116 3.73 23.81 9.28
N LYS A 117 2.85 22.84 9.00
CA LYS A 117 2.28 21.91 9.99
C LYS A 117 3.18 20.71 10.34
N HIS A 118 4.30 20.50 9.65
CA HIS A 118 5.11 19.27 9.79
C HIS A 118 6.61 19.49 10.01
N LEU A 119 7.05 20.70 10.35
CA LEU A 119 8.47 21.02 10.57
C LEU A 119 9.17 20.14 11.61
N ARG A 120 8.44 19.49 12.53
CA ARG A 120 9.02 18.53 13.51
C ARG A 120 8.94 17.06 13.12
N ASN A 121 8.03 16.66 12.23
CA ASN A 121 7.73 15.24 12.00
C ASN A 121 8.43 14.67 10.75
N ALA A 122 8.67 15.50 9.73
CA ALA A 122 9.37 15.14 8.50
C ALA A 122 10.64 16.00 8.34
N ALA A 123 11.48 16.02 9.38
CA ALA A 123 12.65 16.90 9.46
C ALA A 123 13.61 16.73 8.27
N ASN A 124 13.66 15.53 7.69
CA ASN A 124 14.51 15.19 6.54
C ASN A 124 13.70 15.08 5.22
N GLY A 125 12.47 15.61 5.22
CA GLY A 125 11.60 15.66 4.04
C GLY A 125 10.77 14.40 3.79
N TRP A 126 10.21 14.33 2.60
CA TRP A 126 9.29 13.30 2.16
C TRP A 126 9.83 12.58 0.92
N TYR A 127 9.58 11.28 0.84
CA TYR A 127 9.88 10.50 -0.35
C TYR A 127 8.60 9.87 -0.89
N ARG A 128 8.52 9.73 -2.20
CA ARG A 128 7.53 8.92 -2.89
C ARG A 128 8.21 7.78 -3.60
N TYR A 129 7.61 6.61 -3.49
CA TYR A 129 7.95 5.43 -4.26
C TYR A 129 6.73 4.93 -5.00
N ASP A 130 6.92 4.42 -6.20
CA ASP A 130 5.85 3.79 -6.96
C ASP A 130 5.83 2.29 -6.69
N SER A 131 4.63 1.73 -6.58
CA SER A 131 4.39 0.30 -6.42
C SER A 131 3.15 -0.13 -7.20
N ARG A 132 2.98 -1.44 -7.37
CA ARG A 132 1.87 -2.02 -8.15
C ARG A 132 1.27 -3.20 -7.42
N PHE A 133 -0.05 -3.28 -7.41
CA PHE A 133 -0.78 -4.41 -6.87
C PHE A 133 -1.95 -4.80 -7.75
N ALA A 134 -2.40 -6.05 -7.62
CA ALA A 134 -3.47 -6.62 -8.41
C ALA A 134 -4.54 -7.22 -7.50
N LEU A 135 -5.81 -6.92 -7.79
CA LEU A 135 -6.96 -7.45 -7.06
C LEU A 135 -7.83 -8.33 -7.96
N PRO A 136 -8.33 -9.47 -7.46
CA PRO A 136 -9.22 -10.35 -8.19
C PRO A 136 -10.58 -9.68 -8.42
N VAL A 137 -11.14 -9.98 -9.58
CA VAL A 137 -12.53 -9.76 -9.93
C VAL A 137 -13.18 -11.13 -10.00
N TYR A 138 -14.25 -11.29 -9.24
CA TYR A 138 -15.00 -12.54 -9.20
C TYR A 138 -16.22 -12.45 -10.11
N ASP A 139 -16.53 -13.55 -10.78
CA ASP A 139 -17.76 -13.72 -11.54
C ASP A 139 -18.98 -14.00 -10.63
N GLU A 140 -20.13 -14.31 -11.24
CA GLU A 140 -21.37 -14.61 -10.51
C GLU A 140 -21.32 -15.92 -9.72
N SER A 141 -20.51 -16.90 -10.15
CA SER A 141 -20.24 -18.13 -9.42
C SER A 141 -19.28 -17.94 -8.24
N GLY A 142 -18.59 -16.80 -8.17
CA GLY A 142 -17.59 -16.52 -7.15
C GLY A 142 -16.19 -16.99 -7.52
N GLU A 143 -15.97 -17.38 -8.79
CA GLU A 143 -14.66 -17.76 -9.32
C GLU A 143 -13.90 -16.53 -9.80
N VAL A 144 -12.56 -16.59 -9.77
CA VAL A 144 -11.72 -15.47 -10.22
C VAL A 144 -11.74 -15.39 -11.75
N GLU A 145 -12.38 -14.35 -12.27
CA GLU A 145 -12.49 -14.08 -13.70
C GLU A 145 -11.24 -13.40 -14.26
N ARG A 146 -10.69 -12.41 -13.52
CA ARG A 146 -9.49 -11.64 -13.91
C ARG A 146 -8.89 -10.93 -12.71
N TYR A 147 -7.74 -10.30 -12.92
CA TYR A 147 -7.15 -9.34 -11.98
C TYR A 147 -7.13 -7.93 -12.56
N ASN A 148 -7.52 -6.95 -11.76
CA ASN A 148 -7.30 -5.55 -12.06
C ASN A 148 -5.98 -5.11 -11.43
N ILE A 149 -5.07 -4.59 -12.24
CA ILE A 149 -3.79 -4.03 -11.78
C ILE A 149 -3.99 -2.56 -11.42
N PHE A 150 -3.32 -2.12 -10.36
CA PHE A 150 -3.33 -0.76 -9.86
C PHE A 150 -1.91 -0.28 -9.62
N HIS A 151 -1.65 0.95 -10.03
CA HIS A 151 -0.53 1.74 -9.55
C HIS A 151 -0.87 2.32 -8.18
N ALA A 152 0.14 2.51 -7.33
CA ALA A 152 0.06 3.23 -6.06
C ALA A 152 1.35 4.00 -5.78
N SER A 153 1.23 5.16 -5.12
CA SER A 153 2.37 5.90 -4.58
C SER A 153 2.48 5.70 -3.07
N MET A 154 3.58 5.11 -2.63
CA MET A 154 3.94 4.93 -1.22
C MET A 154 4.57 6.22 -0.71
N LEU A 155 3.91 6.92 0.21
CA LEU A 155 4.41 8.16 0.81
C LEU A 155 5.22 7.82 2.07
N ILE A 156 6.51 8.15 2.04
CA ILE A 156 7.46 7.85 3.10
C ILE A 156 7.90 9.14 3.79
N ARG A 157 7.78 9.17 5.12
CA ARG A 157 8.26 10.25 5.98
C ARG A 157 9.68 9.93 6.44
N HIS A 158 10.62 10.84 6.23
CA HIS A 158 11.96 10.74 6.83
C HIS A 158 11.99 11.55 8.11
N ALA A 159 11.92 10.84 9.23
CA ALA A 159 11.78 11.42 10.55
C ALA A 159 13.13 11.92 11.11
N ASN A 160 13.05 12.69 12.20
CA ASN A 160 14.20 13.30 12.85
C ASN A 160 15.16 12.28 13.51
N ASP A 161 14.69 11.06 13.77
CA ASP A 161 15.52 9.94 14.24
C ASP A 161 16.36 9.30 13.11
N GLY A 162 16.27 9.85 11.89
CA GLY A 162 16.96 9.36 10.71
C GLY A 162 16.26 8.18 10.02
N LYS A 163 15.14 7.68 10.57
CA LYS A 163 14.41 6.53 10.02
C LYS A 163 13.33 6.94 9.03
N MET A 164 13.05 6.04 8.09
CA MET A 164 11.98 6.19 7.12
C MET A 164 10.74 5.43 7.57
N TYR A 165 9.58 6.07 7.54
CA TYR A 165 8.32 5.48 7.95
C TYR A 165 7.30 5.57 6.81
N LEU A 166 6.62 4.46 6.50
CA LEU A 166 5.45 4.50 5.63
C LEU A 166 4.38 5.35 6.31
N TYR A 167 3.95 6.41 5.63
CA TYR A 167 3.00 7.38 6.17
C TYR A 167 1.60 7.18 5.58
N ASP A 168 1.48 7.04 4.26
CA ASP A 168 0.21 6.72 3.58
C ASP A 168 0.49 6.02 2.24
N VAL A 169 -0.53 5.40 1.66
CA VAL A 169 -0.56 4.92 0.27
C VAL A 169 -1.59 5.74 -0.51
N LEU A 170 -1.07 6.48 -1.48
CA LEU A 170 -1.77 7.53 -2.21
C LEU A 170 -1.86 7.21 -3.70
N ASP A 171 -2.60 8.05 -4.43
CA ASP A 171 -2.62 8.08 -5.89
C ASP A 171 -2.91 6.72 -6.54
N ILE A 172 -3.75 5.91 -5.89
CA ILE A 172 -4.14 4.57 -6.35
C ILE A 172 -4.99 4.72 -7.60
N LYS A 173 -4.50 4.18 -8.70
CA LYS A 173 -5.13 4.27 -10.01
C LYS A 173 -5.13 2.91 -10.68
N LYS A 174 -6.31 2.47 -11.11
CA LYS A 174 -6.44 1.26 -11.92
C LYS A 174 -5.68 1.48 -13.23
N GLU A 175 -4.83 0.54 -13.58
CA GLU A 175 -4.21 0.53 -14.89
C GLU A 175 -5.22 0.00 -15.90
N THR A 176 -5.55 0.84 -16.87
CA THR A 176 -6.32 0.43 -18.02
C THR A 176 -5.35 -0.18 -19.02
N SER A 177 -5.53 -1.46 -19.34
CA SER A 177 -5.17 -1.92 -20.69
C SER A 177 -5.89 -0.97 -21.64
N ASN A 178 -5.19 -0.29 -22.55
CA ASN A 178 -5.86 0.47 -23.61
C ASN A 178 -7.04 -0.36 -24.12
N PRO A 179 -8.26 0.18 -24.21
CA PRO A 179 -9.31 -0.51 -24.93
C PRO A 179 -8.74 -0.74 -26.33
N PHE A 180 -8.82 -1.98 -26.79
CA PHE A 180 -8.37 -2.46 -28.08
C PHE A 180 -8.34 -1.34 -29.14
N LYS A 181 -7.18 -1.12 -29.78
CA LYS A 181 -7.18 -0.53 -31.13
C LYS A 181 -7.99 -1.51 -31.98
N SER A 182 -9.25 -1.18 -32.22
CA SER A 182 -10.05 -1.66 -33.33
C SER A 182 -9.36 -1.33 -34.64
#